data_AF-A0A1S3IJP3-F1
#
_entry.id   AF-A0A1S3IJP3-F1
#
_cell.length_a   1.000
_cell.length_b   1.000
_cell.length_c   1.000
_cell.angle_alpha   90.00
_cell.angle_beta   90.00
_cell.angle_gamma   90.00
#
_symmetry.space_group_name_H-M   'P 1'
#
loop_
_entity.id
_entity.type
_entity.pdbx_description
1 polymer ?
#
loop_
_entity_poly.entity_id
_entity_poly.type
_entity_poly.pdbx_seq_one_letter_code
_entity_poly.pdbx_strand_id
1 'polypeptide(L)'
;MLDEKKVVVGRKAEFLPEAGENKAYVLLSYIFPCEGTILSWEYFRRDSVITPYACVWRRVAENGPHCYMLVGYTELPPSDSVDGHQVVPIDPSERIQVKPGDILGIFHSVYNIHGAVATAKKDQGVDEDLHSTILADVYEEDIDIGDVVDFQEKNMTCEKRSFSIRAHVQPS
;
A
#
# COMPACT_ATOMS: atom_id res chain seq x y z
N MET A 1 24.33 -12.96 18.80
CA MET A 1 23.63 -12.09 17.83
C MET A 1 22.24 -12.66 17.70
N LEU A 2 21.25 -12.02 18.31
CA LEU A 2 19.85 -12.43 18.15
C LEU A 2 19.43 -11.95 16.77
N ASP A 3 19.08 -12.87 15.88
CA ASP A 3 18.37 -12.52 14.65
C ASP A 3 17.09 -11.78 15.06
N GLU A 4 17.07 -10.46 14.88
CA GLU A 4 15.86 -9.67 15.09
C GLU A 4 14.78 -10.24 14.17
N LYS A 5 13.69 -10.70 14.78
CA LYS A 5 12.59 -11.38 14.09
C LYS A 5 11.87 -10.38 13.19
N LYS A 6 12.31 -10.23 11.94
CA LYS A 6 11.65 -9.36 10.96
C LYS A 6 10.30 -9.95 10.54
N VAL A 7 9.27 -9.13 10.57
CA VAL A 7 7.94 -9.48 10.05
C VAL A 7 7.77 -8.83 8.68
N VAL A 8 7.22 -9.58 7.73
CA VAL A 8 6.96 -9.09 6.37
C VAL A 8 5.46 -9.09 6.15
N VAL A 9 4.90 -7.94 5.77
CA VAL A 9 3.47 -7.76 5.52
C VAL A 9 3.26 -7.27 4.10
N GLY A 10 2.44 -7.97 3.32
CA GLY A 10 2.26 -7.66 1.90
C GLY A 10 2.62 -8.84 1.00
N ARG A 11 2.63 -8.57 -0.31
CA ARG A 11 3.02 -9.55 -1.32
C ARG A 11 4.45 -9.32 -1.75
N LYS A 12 5.15 -10.42 -2.00
CA LYS A 12 6.50 -10.39 -2.57
C LYS A 12 6.50 -9.66 -3.91
N ALA A 13 7.56 -8.89 -4.14
CA ALA A 13 7.75 -8.15 -5.36
C ALA A 13 8.22 -9.04 -6.53
N GLU A 14 7.43 -10.06 -6.85
CA GLU A 14 7.62 -10.91 -8.04
C GLU A 14 6.67 -10.45 -9.14
N PHE A 15 7.13 -10.57 -10.39
CA PHE A 15 6.43 -10.14 -11.60
C PHE A 15 4.92 -10.40 -11.52
N LEU A 16 4.11 -9.33 -11.43
CA LEU A 16 2.65 -9.40 -11.62
C LEU A 16 2.31 -8.97 -13.05
N PRO A 17 1.38 -9.65 -13.74
CA PRO A 17 1.26 -9.60 -15.19
C PRO A 17 0.88 -8.25 -15.80
N GLU A 18 0.41 -7.25 -15.03
CA GLU A 18 -0.08 -5.98 -15.60
C GLU A 18 0.31 -4.70 -14.82
N ALA A 19 0.42 -3.60 -15.57
CA ALA A 19 0.16 -2.24 -15.10
C ALA A 19 -1.32 -1.93 -15.33
N GLY A 20 -2.14 -2.04 -14.29
CA GLY A 20 -3.58 -1.74 -14.40
C GLY A 20 -3.86 -0.23 -14.45
N GLU A 21 -5.07 0.15 -14.86
CA GLU A 21 -5.61 1.48 -14.59
C GLU A 21 -5.72 1.65 -13.05
N ASN A 22 -4.66 2.16 -12.42
CA ASN A 22 -4.66 2.61 -11.03
C ASN A 22 -4.77 4.14 -11.02
N LYS A 23 -5.70 4.67 -11.82
CA LYS A 23 -6.11 6.08 -11.75
C LYS A 23 -6.85 6.25 -10.41
N ALA A 24 -6.04 6.37 -9.37
CA ALA A 24 -6.40 6.49 -7.96
C ALA A 24 -7.44 5.54 -7.41
N TYR A 25 -6.93 4.60 -6.64
CA TYR A 25 -7.72 3.92 -5.64
C TYR A 25 -6.77 3.71 -4.49
N VAL A 26 -7.06 4.23 -3.29
CA VAL A 26 -6.39 3.68 -2.12
C VAL A 26 -6.67 2.17 -2.16
N LEU A 27 -5.64 1.35 -2.33
CA LEU A 27 -5.76 -0.11 -2.36
C LEU A 27 -5.43 -0.66 -0.97
N LEU A 28 -6.42 -1.08 -0.18
CA LEU A 28 -6.16 -1.65 1.17
C LEU A 28 -6.32 -3.15 1.17
N SER A 29 -5.32 -3.89 1.64
CA SER A 29 -5.35 -5.36 1.48
C SER A 29 -4.64 -6.17 2.56
N TYR A 30 -3.47 -5.72 3.02
CA TYR A 30 -2.65 -6.52 3.93
C TYR A 30 -2.72 -5.98 5.35
N ILE A 31 -3.22 -6.81 6.27
CA ILE A 31 -3.37 -6.44 7.68
C ILE A 31 -2.05 -6.70 8.41
N PHE A 32 -1.58 -5.71 9.15
CA PHE A 32 -0.43 -5.86 10.04
C PHE A 32 -0.82 -6.75 11.25
N PRO A 33 -0.10 -7.87 11.49
CA PRO A 33 -0.48 -8.84 12.53
C PRO A 33 0.03 -8.45 13.92
N CYS A 34 0.99 -7.53 14.01
CA CYS A 34 1.65 -7.15 15.25
C CYS A 34 1.93 -5.63 15.29
N GLU A 35 2.24 -5.14 16.48
CA GLU A 35 2.84 -3.82 16.65
C GLU A 35 4.28 -3.83 16.14
N GLY A 36 4.74 -2.71 15.61
CA GLY A 36 6.11 -2.56 15.16
C GLY A 36 6.36 -1.29 14.35
N THR A 37 7.57 -1.20 13.81
CA THR A 37 8.02 -0.08 12.99
C THR A 37 8.34 -0.55 11.59
N ILE A 38 7.80 0.12 10.56
CA ILE A 38 8.18 -0.15 9.17
C ILE A 38 9.58 0.42 8.91
N LEU A 39 10.47 -0.42 8.40
CA LEU A 39 11.87 -0.06 8.11
C LEU A 39 12.14 0.18 6.63
N SER A 40 11.44 -0.54 5.75
CA SER A 40 11.60 -0.44 4.31
C SER A 40 10.38 -0.96 3.57
N TRP A 41 10.22 -0.47 2.35
CA TRP A 41 9.28 -0.98 1.38
C TRP A 41 9.99 -1.82 0.35
N GLU A 42 9.33 -2.86 -0.12
CA GLU A 42 9.77 -3.62 -1.28
C GLU A 42 8.60 -3.76 -2.25
N TYR A 43 8.81 -3.38 -3.51
CA TYR A 43 7.75 -3.39 -4.51
C TYR A 43 8.28 -3.68 -5.92
N PHE A 44 7.36 -4.04 -6.82
CA PHE A 44 7.68 -4.20 -8.24
C PHE A 44 7.14 -3.00 -9.01
N ARG A 45 8.05 -2.18 -9.52
CA ARG A 45 7.77 -0.95 -10.26
C ARG A 45 7.50 -1.28 -11.73
N ARG A 46 6.51 -0.60 -12.33
CA ARG A 46 6.14 -0.73 -13.76
C ARG A 46 6.33 0.56 -14.57
N ASP A 47 6.41 1.71 -13.89
CA ASP A 47 6.57 3.02 -14.53
C ASP A 47 7.75 3.75 -13.88
N SER A 48 8.71 4.27 -14.64
CA SER A 48 9.92 4.94 -14.13
C SER A 48 9.68 6.34 -13.57
N VAL A 49 8.60 7.01 -13.99
CA VAL A 49 8.35 8.43 -13.74
C VAL A 49 7.31 8.63 -12.64
N ILE A 50 6.25 7.83 -12.63
CA ILE A 50 5.13 8.02 -11.71
C ILE A 50 5.51 7.57 -10.31
N THR A 51 5.26 8.41 -9.32
CA THR A 51 5.53 8.10 -7.91
C THR A 51 4.25 7.64 -7.19
N PRO A 52 4.20 6.40 -6.68
CA PRO A 52 3.16 5.94 -5.76
C PRO A 52 3.53 6.25 -4.30
N TYR A 53 2.52 6.28 -3.44
CA TYR A 53 2.68 6.42 -1.99
C TYR A 53 2.30 5.10 -1.32
N ALA A 54 3.26 4.48 -0.62
CA ALA A 54 2.99 3.33 0.24
C ALA A 54 2.46 3.81 1.58
N CYS A 55 1.34 3.29 2.04
CA CYS A 55 0.61 3.88 3.16
C CYS A 55 0.08 2.86 4.16
N VAL A 56 -0.27 3.36 5.34
CA VAL A 56 -0.88 2.61 6.42
C VAL A 56 -2.17 3.30 6.85
N TRP A 57 -3.26 2.55 6.92
CA TRP A 57 -4.57 3.01 7.37
C TRP A 57 -5.01 2.26 8.61
N ARG A 58 -5.65 2.98 9.54
CA ARG A 58 -6.23 2.40 10.75
C ARG A 58 -7.73 2.57 10.73
N ARG A 59 -8.47 1.48 10.95
CA ARG A 59 -9.92 1.56 11.08
C ARG A 59 -10.32 2.34 12.34
N VAL A 60 -11.24 3.28 12.21
CA VAL A 60 -11.81 4.10 13.30
C VAL A 60 -13.28 3.74 13.44
N ALA A 61 -13.55 2.65 14.16
CA ALA A 61 -14.87 2.02 14.20
C ALA A 61 -15.96 2.94 14.81
N GLU A 62 -15.58 3.83 15.71
CA GLU A 62 -16.47 4.82 16.33
C GLU A 62 -17.01 5.85 15.31
N ASN A 63 -16.30 6.08 14.21
CA ASN A 63 -16.71 7.00 13.14
C ASN A 63 -17.57 6.31 12.07
N GLY A 64 -17.59 4.98 12.04
CA GLY A 64 -18.36 4.21 11.06
C GLY A 64 -17.64 2.94 10.59
N PRO A 65 -18.36 2.01 9.91
CA PRO A 65 -17.79 0.75 9.49
C PRO A 65 -16.73 0.87 8.40
N HIS A 66 -16.75 1.97 7.62
CA HIS A 66 -15.87 2.27 6.49
C HIS A 66 -14.98 3.49 6.74
N CYS A 67 -14.85 3.92 8.00
CA CYS A 67 -14.01 5.05 8.39
C CYS A 67 -12.59 4.60 8.73
N TYR A 68 -11.61 5.20 8.07
CA TYR A 68 -10.19 4.89 8.23
C TYR A 68 -9.40 6.18 8.41
N MET A 69 -8.43 6.13 9.33
CA MET A 69 -7.45 7.19 9.55
C MET A 69 -6.15 6.88 8.81
N LEU A 70 -5.60 7.85 8.09
CA LEU A 70 -4.27 7.72 7.52
C LEU A 70 -3.22 7.81 8.65
N VAL A 71 -2.51 6.71 8.89
CA VAL A 71 -1.47 6.65 9.94
C VAL A 71 -0.16 7.25 9.45
N GLY A 72 0.14 7.06 8.17
CA GLY A 72 1.36 7.57 7.55
C GLY A 72 1.53 6.99 6.15
N TYR A 73 2.41 7.61 5.38
CA TYR A 73 2.80 7.14 4.06
C TYR A 73 4.26 7.47 3.74
N THR A 74 4.80 6.80 2.73
CA THR A 74 6.13 7.05 2.19
C THR A 74 6.00 7.23 0.69
N GLU A 75 6.55 8.32 0.17
CA GLU A 75 6.71 8.53 -1.26
C GLU A 75 7.74 7.51 -1.82
N LEU A 76 7.35 6.73 -2.83
CA LEU A 76 8.24 5.73 -3.44
C LEU A 76 8.96 6.34 -4.65
N PRO A 77 10.27 6.63 -4.54
CA PRO A 77 10.98 7.53 -5.44
C PRO A 77 10.98 7.03 -6.89
N PRO A 78 11.01 7.94 -7.88
CA PRO A 78 11.19 7.59 -9.29
C PRO A 78 12.47 6.76 -9.50
N SER A 79 12.52 6.00 -10.58
CA SER A 79 13.65 5.10 -10.87
C SER A 79 14.03 5.19 -12.33
N ASP A 80 15.33 5.22 -12.62
CA ASP A 80 15.85 5.28 -13.99
C ASP A 80 15.54 4.01 -14.81
N SER A 81 15.14 2.92 -14.16
CA SER A 81 14.69 1.68 -14.80
C SER A 81 13.17 1.54 -14.76
N VAL A 82 12.54 1.46 -15.93
CA VAL A 82 11.20 0.87 -16.09
C VAL A 82 11.30 -0.64 -15.83
N ASP A 83 10.33 -1.21 -15.12
CA ASP A 83 10.26 -2.62 -14.75
C ASP A 83 11.39 -3.12 -13.84
N GLY A 84 11.10 -3.25 -12.53
CA GLY A 84 12.05 -3.87 -11.64
C GLY A 84 11.62 -4.01 -10.19
N HIS A 85 12.30 -4.94 -9.52
CA HIS A 85 12.27 -5.08 -8.08
C HIS A 85 12.96 -3.87 -7.41
N GLN A 86 12.28 -3.25 -6.45
CA GLN A 86 12.76 -2.10 -5.72
C GLN A 86 12.74 -2.40 -4.22
N VAL A 87 13.76 -1.92 -3.50
CA VAL A 87 13.80 -1.91 -2.03
C VAL A 87 14.14 -0.49 -1.59
N VAL A 88 13.21 0.14 -0.87
CA VAL A 88 13.31 1.53 -0.44
C VAL A 88 13.39 1.55 1.09
N PRO A 89 14.57 1.85 1.69
CA PRO A 89 14.66 2.07 3.12
C PRO A 89 13.92 3.36 3.53
N ILE A 90 13.35 3.37 4.73
CA ILE A 90 12.70 4.55 5.31
C ILE A 90 13.64 5.18 6.33
N ASP A 91 13.86 6.48 6.19
CA ASP A 91 14.65 7.25 7.15
C ASP A 91 14.05 7.15 8.55
N PRO A 92 14.87 7.02 9.62
CA PRO A 92 14.38 6.80 10.98
C PRO A 92 13.32 7.80 11.45
N SER A 93 13.39 9.06 10.99
CA SER A 93 12.42 10.12 11.31
C SER A 93 11.07 9.97 10.61
N GLU A 94 11.01 9.20 9.52
CA GLU A 94 9.83 9.02 8.67
C GLU A 94 9.19 7.63 8.85
N ARG A 95 9.76 6.81 9.74
CA ARG A 95 9.26 5.45 9.97
C ARG A 95 7.86 5.46 10.55
N ILE A 96 7.00 4.65 9.96
CA ILE A 96 5.60 4.54 10.36
C ILE A 96 5.48 3.48 11.45
N GLN A 97 4.85 3.85 12.56
CA GLN A 97 4.49 2.92 13.64
C GLN A 97 3.15 2.26 13.31
N VAL A 98 3.14 0.93 13.31
CA VAL A 98 1.95 0.13 13.03
C VAL A 98 1.45 -0.58 14.28
N LYS A 99 0.13 -0.80 14.33
CA LYS A 99 -0.55 -1.60 15.35
C LYS A 99 -1.22 -2.83 14.71
N PRO A 100 -1.51 -3.87 15.49
CA PRO A 100 -2.32 -4.98 15.00
C PRO A 100 -3.65 -4.47 14.43
N GLY A 101 -3.99 -4.90 13.21
CA GLY A 101 -5.21 -4.48 12.52
C GLY A 101 -5.07 -3.26 11.61
N ASP A 102 -3.94 -2.55 11.65
CA ASP A 102 -3.62 -1.56 10.62
C ASP A 102 -3.54 -2.23 9.24
N ILE A 103 -3.79 -1.47 8.19
CA ILE A 103 -3.91 -1.99 6.82
C ILE A 103 -2.92 -1.28 5.90
N LEU A 104 -2.11 -2.07 5.22
CA LEU A 104 -1.20 -1.61 4.17
C LEU A 104 -2.00 -1.25 2.93
N GLY A 105 -1.67 -0.11 2.33
CA GLY A 105 -2.12 0.21 0.99
C GLY A 105 -1.16 1.01 0.13
N ILE A 106 -1.65 1.38 -1.05
CA ILE A 106 -1.00 2.31 -1.97
C ILE A 106 -2.01 3.34 -2.49
N PHE A 107 -1.58 4.58 -2.70
CA PHE A 107 -2.34 5.61 -3.42
C PHE A 107 -1.41 6.46 -4.30
N HIS A 108 -1.98 7.34 -5.11
CA HIS A 108 -1.26 8.17 -6.07
C HIS A 108 -1.82 9.60 -6.08
N SER A 109 -1.05 10.52 -6.67
CA SER A 109 -1.52 11.86 -7.03
C SER A 109 -2.62 11.81 -8.11
N VAL A 110 -3.55 12.76 -8.09
CA VAL A 110 -4.59 12.94 -9.12
C VAL A 110 -4.01 13.23 -10.50
N TYR A 111 -2.78 13.70 -10.57
CA TYR A 111 -2.08 14.00 -11.82
C TYR A 111 -1.42 12.76 -12.46
N ASN A 112 -1.42 11.62 -11.77
CA ASN A 112 -0.82 10.38 -12.25
C ASN A 112 -1.87 9.46 -12.89
N ILE A 113 -1.84 9.39 -14.23
CA ILE A 113 -2.84 8.67 -15.02
C ILE A 113 -2.60 7.16 -15.16
N HIS A 114 -1.46 6.64 -14.69
CA HIS A 114 -1.11 5.22 -14.74
C HIS A 114 -0.59 4.74 -13.38
N GLY A 115 -0.87 3.49 -13.02
CA GLY A 115 -0.36 2.91 -11.78
C GLY A 115 1.11 2.57 -11.85
N ALA A 116 1.91 3.02 -10.87
CA ALA A 116 3.34 2.72 -10.83
C ALA A 116 3.68 1.33 -10.24
N VAL A 117 2.75 0.73 -9.49
CA VAL A 117 2.92 -0.58 -8.85
C VAL A 117 2.18 -1.66 -9.64
N ALA A 118 2.85 -2.80 -9.87
CA ALA A 118 2.24 -3.93 -10.55
C ALA A 118 1.03 -4.49 -9.77
N THR A 119 -0.02 -4.91 -10.49
CA THR A 119 -1.25 -5.45 -9.90
C THR A 119 -1.73 -6.72 -10.59
N ALA A 120 -2.62 -7.47 -9.94
CA ALA A 120 -3.28 -8.65 -10.50
C ALA A 120 -4.75 -8.71 -10.11
N LYS A 121 -5.61 -9.14 -11.05
CA LYS A 121 -7.04 -9.43 -10.87
C LYS A 121 -7.34 -10.94 -11.04
N LYS A 122 -8.53 -11.35 -10.60
CA LYS A 122 -8.97 -12.77 -10.57
C LYS A 122 -8.96 -13.47 -11.93
N ASP A 123 -9.28 -12.76 -13.00
CA ASP A 123 -9.38 -13.28 -14.36
C ASP A 123 -8.04 -13.40 -15.08
N GLN A 124 -6.93 -13.03 -14.43
CA GLN A 124 -5.60 -12.91 -15.05
C GLN A 124 -4.68 -14.11 -14.77
N GLY A 125 -5.22 -15.23 -14.29
CA GLY A 125 -4.46 -16.47 -14.12
C GLY A 125 -3.34 -16.41 -13.07
N VAL A 126 -3.40 -15.45 -12.13
CA VAL A 126 -2.50 -15.40 -10.97
C VAL A 126 -3.03 -16.36 -9.91
N ASP A 127 -2.23 -17.38 -9.57
CA ASP A 127 -2.58 -18.41 -8.58
C ASP A 127 -2.86 -17.78 -7.20
N GLU A 128 -4.15 -17.76 -6.87
CA GLU A 128 -4.82 -17.83 -5.55
C GLU A 128 -4.54 -16.78 -4.45
N ASP A 129 -3.44 -16.03 -4.46
CA ASP A 129 -3.11 -15.02 -3.42
C ASP A 129 -3.80 -13.65 -3.65
N LEU A 130 -5.06 -13.68 -4.12
CA LEU A 130 -5.86 -12.48 -4.31
C LEU A 130 -6.67 -12.18 -3.05
N HIS A 131 -6.38 -11.03 -2.46
CA HIS A 131 -7.06 -10.51 -1.29
C HIS A 131 -8.27 -9.67 -1.69
N SER A 132 -9.24 -9.52 -0.77
CA SER A 132 -10.28 -8.51 -0.92
C SER A 132 -9.65 -7.16 -0.70
N THR A 133 -9.42 -6.43 -1.79
CA THR A 133 -8.80 -5.11 -1.75
C THR A 133 -9.90 -4.08 -1.77
N ILE A 134 -9.86 -3.13 -0.85
CA ILE A 134 -10.74 -1.95 -0.88
C ILE A 134 -10.15 -0.98 -1.89
N LEU A 135 -11.02 -0.38 -2.71
CA LEU A 135 -10.71 0.68 -3.66
C LEU A 135 -11.59 1.88 -3.30
N ALA A 136 -11.03 3.09 -3.25
CA ALA A 136 -11.77 4.32 -3.02
C ALA A 136 -11.08 5.51 -3.70
N ASP A 137 -11.87 6.47 -4.17
CA ASP A 137 -11.42 7.70 -4.85
C ASP A 137 -10.80 8.67 -3.83
N VAL A 138 -9.59 8.33 -3.41
CA VAL A 138 -8.77 9.09 -2.46
C VAL A 138 -7.38 9.23 -3.08
N TYR A 139 -6.97 10.48 -3.21
CA TYR A 139 -5.73 10.89 -3.84
C TYR A 139 -4.81 11.53 -2.80
N GLU A 140 -3.52 11.62 -3.09
CA GLU A 140 -2.57 12.25 -2.16
C GLU A 140 -2.97 13.69 -1.82
N GLU A 141 -3.45 14.45 -2.80
CA GLU A 141 -3.82 15.85 -2.62
C GLU A 141 -5.06 16.08 -1.74
N ASP A 142 -5.81 15.01 -1.44
CA ASP A 142 -7.06 15.09 -0.69
C ASP A 142 -6.91 14.77 0.80
N ILE A 143 -5.73 14.31 1.26
CA ILE A 143 -5.55 13.74 2.60
C ILE A 143 -4.22 14.12 3.26
N ASP A 144 -4.29 14.39 4.55
CA ASP A 144 -3.13 14.53 5.42
C ASP A 144 -3.02 13.36 6.42
N ILE A 145 -1.82 13.19 7.00
CA ILE A 145 -1.62 12.22 8.08
C ILE A 145 -2.49 12.60 9.28
N GLY A 146 -3.28 11.63 9.77
CA GLY A 146 -4.24 11.82 10.86
C GLY A 146 -5.67 12.08 10.40
N ASP A 147 -5.91 12.34 9.11
CA ASP A 147 -7.26 12.52 8.59
C ASP A 147 -8.05 11.22 8.65
N VAL A 148 -9.33 11.34 9.04
CA VAL A 148 -10.30 10.24 9.01
C VAL A 148 -11.18 10.40 7.78
N VAL A 149 -11.18 9.38 6.93
CA VAL A 149 -11.95 9.34 5.68
C VAL A 149 -12.98 8.23 5.78
N ASP A 150 -14.24 8.55 5.48
CA ASP A 150 -15.25 7.53 5.18
C ASP A 150 -15.11 7.11 3.72
N PHE A 151 -14.62 5.90 3.50
CA PHE A 151 -14.41 5.40 2.15
C PHE A 151 -15.74 5.21 1.42
N GLN A 152 -16.86 4.99 2.12
CA GLN A 152 -18.17 4.87 1.50
C GLN A 152 -18.58 6.14 0.75
N GLU A 153 -18.18 7.32 1.23
CA GLU A 153 -18.39 8.62 0.54
C GLU A 153 -17.42 8.84 -0.63
N LYS A 154 -16.41 7.98 -0.76
CA LYS A 154 -15.34 8.02 -1.77
C LYS A 154 -15.48 6.89 -2.79
N ASN A 155 -16.71 6.58 -3.20
CA ASN A 155 -17.03 5.54 -4.19
C ASN A 155 -16.39 4.17 -3.89
N MET A 156 -16.38 3.76 -2.62
CA MET A 156 -15.74 2.52 -2.20
C MET A 156 -16.28 1.30 -2.95
N THR A 157 -15.37 0.48 -3.47
CA THR A 157 -15.66 -0.86 -3.96
C THR A 157 -14.69 -1.88 -3.34
N CYS A 158 -15.06 -3.15 -3.41
CA CYS A 158 -14.20 -4.26 -2.98
C CYS A 158 -14.01 -5.21 -4.14
N GLU A 159 -12.75 -5.45 -4.52
CA GLU A 159 -12.41 -6.35 -5.61
C GLU A 159 -11.40 -7.41 -5.15
N LYS A 160 -11.45 -8.59 -5.77
CA LYS A 160 -10.37 -9.58 -5.63
C LYS A 160 -9.18 -9.14 -6.46
N ARG A 161 -8.27 -8.42 -5.81
CA ARG A 161 -7.11 -7.78 -6.42
C ARG A 161 -5.89 -7.90 -5.50
N SER A 162 -4.70 -7.93 -6.07
CA SER A 162 -3.44 -7.86 -5.31
C SER A 162 -2.49 -6.87 -5.99
N PHE A 163 -1.56 -6.31 -5.20
CA PHE A 163 -0.53 -5.40 -5.66
C PHE A 163 0.82 -5.80 -5.08
N SER A 164 1.86 -5.60 -5.87
CA SER A 164 3.20 -6.11 -5.60
C SER A 164 3.98 -5.17 -4.67
N ILE A 165 3.60 -5.13 -3.39
CA ILE A 165 4.31 -4.39 -2.35
C ILE A 165 4.32 -5.17 -1.03
N ARG A 166 5.39 -5.00 -0.26
CA ARG A 166 5.47 -5.44 1.14
C ARG A 166 6.26 -4.49 2.01
N ALA A 167 5.82 -4.36 3.26
CA ALA A 167 6.52 -3.71 4.35
C ALA A 167 7.46 -4.69 5.05
N HIS A 168 8.66 -4.25 5.36
CA HIS A 168 9.58 -4.94 6.27
C HIS A 168 9.47 -4.29 7.64
N VAL A 169 8.98 -5.04 8.63
CA VAL A 169 8.62 -4.54 9.95
C VAL A 169 9.59 -5.09 10.99
N GLN A 170 10.07 -4.21 11.86
CA GLN A 170 10.71 -4.58 13.12
C GLN A 170 9.62 -4.63 14.20
N PRO A 171 9.30 -5.81 14.74
CA PRO A 171 8.33 -5.93 15.83
C PRO A 171 8.85 -5.27 17.10
N SER A 172 7.93 -4.72 17.87
CA SER A 172 8.18 -4.17 19.22
C SER A 172 7.94 -5.21 20.31
#